data_AF-A0A940HXM6-F1
#
_entry.id   AF-A0A940HXM6-F1
#
_cell.length_a   1.000
_cell.length_b   1.000
_cell.length_c   1.000
_cell.angle_alpha   90.00
_cell.angle_beta   90.00
_cell.angle_gamma   90.00
#
_symmetry.space_group_name_H-M   'P 1'
#
loop_
_entity.id
_entity.type
_entity.pdbx_description
1 polymer ?
#
loop_
_entity_poly.entity_id
_entity_poly.type
_entity_poly.pdbx_seq_one_letter_code
_entity_poly.pdbx_strand_id
1 'polypeptide(L)' 'MKKFVYFQKKCNFIVILFLILGSQNIFTEIEKKMLILGDSLSAGYGIPSEKQWVKIVQKKTKIIAL' A
#
# COMPACT_ATOMS: atom_id res chain seq x y z
N MET A 1 -13.32 -42.86 18.68
CA MET A 1 -12.91 -41.52 19.19
C MET A 1 -11.69 -40.91 18.49
N LYS A 2 -10.69 -41.67 18.00
CA LYS A 2 -9.48 -41.12 17.34
C LYS A 2 -9.75 -40.23 16.10
N LYS A 3 -10.81 -40.53 15.33
CA LYS A 3 -11.21 -39.79 14.12
C LYS A 3 -11.68 -38.35 14.41
N PHE A 4 -12.35 -38.14 15.55
CA PHE A 4 -12.85 -36.84 16.00
C PHE A 4 -11.72 -35.92 16.46
N VAL A 5 -10.74 -36.48 17.20
CA VAL A 5 -9.54 -35.75 17.64
C VAL A 5 -8.67 -35.34 16.45
N TYR A 6 -8.56 -36.19 15.43
CA TYR A 6 -7.84 -35.86 14.19
C TYR A 6 -8.53 -34.72 13.43
N PHE A 7 -9.85 -34.74 13.34
CA PHE A 7 -10.64 -33.67 12.73
C PHE A 7 -10.49 -32.34 13.48
N GLN A 8 -10.55 -32.37 14.82
CA GLN A 8 -10.32 -31.19 15.67
C GLN A 8 -8.90 -30.62 15.53
N LYS A 9 -7.86 -31.46 15.47
CA LYS A 9 -6.48 -31.01 15.21
C LYS A 9 -6.34 -30.39 13.83
N LYS A 10 -7.03 -30.92 12.81
CA LYS A 10 -7.02 -30.39 11.44
C LYS A 10 -7.73 -29.04 11.35
N CYS A 11 -8.87 -28.86 12.04
CA CYS A 11 -9.55 -27.58 12.16
C CYS A 11 -8.68 -26.53 12.88
N ASN A 12 -8.02 -26.90 13.99
CA ASN A 12 -7.08 -25.98 14.67
C ASN A 12 -5.93 -25.55 13.76
N PHE A 13 -5.37 -26.48 12.97
CA PHE A 13 -4.31 -26.15 12.02
C PHE A 13 -4.77 -25.15 10.96
N ILE A 14 -5.98 -25.32 10.43
CA ILE A 14 -6.57 -24.39 9.45
C ILE A 14 -6.77 -23.00 10.06
N VAL A 15 -7.25 -22.92 11.30
CA VAL A 15 -7.43 -21.64 12.01
C VAL A 15 -6.08 -20.95 12.23
N ILE A 16 -5.05 -21.68 12.66
CA ILE A 16 -3.70 -21.15 12.85
C ILE A 16 -3.11 -20.65 11.52
N LEU A 17 -3.30 -21.40 10.43
CA LEU A 17 -2.84 -20.99 9.11
C LEU A 17 -3.55 -19.71 8.65
N PHE A 18 -4.86 -19.60 8.90
CA PHE A 18 -5.64 -18.41 8.55
C PHE A 18 -5.20 -17.18 9.35
N LEU A 19 -4.88 -17.35 10.64
CA LEU A 19 -4.34 -16.28 11.48
C LEU A 19 -2.97 -15.80 11.00
N ILE A 20 -2.08 -16.71 10.60
CA ILE A 20 -0.76 -16.37 10.06
C ILE A 20 -0.87 -15.64 8.72
N LEU A 21 -1.81 -16.04 7.87
CA LEU A 21 -2.05 -15.36 6.59
C LEU A 21 -2.68 -13.98 6.80
N GLY A 22 -3.60 -13.85 7.77
CA GLY A 22 -4.24 -12.57 8.11
C GLY A 22 -3.32 -11.59 8.83
N SER A 23 -2.26 -12.05 9.51
CA SER A 23 -1.28 -11.16 10.14
C SER A 23 -0.30 -10.53 9.16
N GLN A 24 -0.23 -11.05 7.94
CA GLN A 24 0.54 -10.40 6.88
C GLN A 24 -0.22 -9.12 6.48
N ASN A 25 0.40 -7.95 6.60
CA ASN A 25 -0.13 -6.66 6.15
C ASN A 25 -0.19 -6.57 4.61
N ILE A 26 -0.76 -7.59 3.95
CA ILE A 26 -0.86 -7.73 2.49
C ILE A 26 -1.69 -6.59 1.90
N PHE A 27 -2.64 -6.07 2.69
CA PHE A 27 -3.47 -4.92 2.33
C PHE A 27 -2.87 -3.57 2.71
N THR A 28 -1.55 -3.48 2.91
CA THR A 28 -0.93 -2.17 3.03
C THR A 28 -0.98 -1.50 1.66
N GLU A 29 -1.73 -0.40 1.55
CA GLU A 29 -1.67 0.47 0.38
C GLU A 29 -0.26 1.05 0.36
N ILE A 30 0.62 0.47 -0.47
CA ILE A 30 2.00 0.92 -0.60
C ILE A 30 1.95 2.35 -1.11
N GLU A 31 2.09 3.32 -0.21
CA GLU A 31 2.25 4.72 -0.56
C GLU A 31 3.48 4.85 -1.45
N LYS A 32 3.24 5.06 -2.74
CA LYS A 32 4.31 5.28 -3.71
C LYS A 32 4.83 6.70 -3.49
N LYS A 33 6.05 6.79 -2.98
CA LYS A 33 6.77 8.06 -2.80
C LYS A 33 7.71 8.27 -3.98
N MET A 34 7.74 9.47 -4.52
CA MET A 34 8.61 9.87 -5.63
C MET A 34 9.34 11.14 -5.26
N LEU A 35 10.67 11.12 -5.28
CA LEU A 35 11.46 12.32 -5.10
C LEU A 35 11.51 13.09 -6.42
N ILE A 36 11.11 14.37 -6.40
CA ILE A 36 11.25 15.24 -7.58
C ILE A 36 12.40 16.21 -7.32
N LEU A 37 13.56 15.88 -7.88
CA LEU A 37 14.68 16.80 -7.94
C LEU A 37 14.48 17.73 -9.14
N GLY A 38 14.36 19.02 -8.89
CA GLY A 38 14.12 19.98 -9.96
C GLY A 38 14.51 21.39 -9.58
N ASP A 39 14.29 22.30 -10.52
CA ASP A 39 14.59 23.72 -10.43
C ASP A 39 13.30 24.53 -10.28
N SER A 40 13.35 25.80 -10.71
CA SER A 40 12.21 26.70 -10.72
C SER A 40 10.99 26.19 -11.50
N LEU A 41 11.19 25.33 -12.50
CA LEU A 41 10.10 24.73 -13.28
C LEU A 41 9.32 23.70 -12.45
N SER A 42 10.03 22.90 -11.66
CA SER A 42 9.41 21.92 -10.74
C SER A 42 8.77 22.60 -9.53
N ALA A 43 9.33 23.71 -9.06
CA ALA A 43 8.73 24.54 -8.02
C ALA A 43 7.44 25.23 -8.48
N GLY A 44 7.32 25.48 -9.79
CA GLY A 44 6.12 26.07 -10.39
C GLY A 44 5.91 27.53 -9.99
N TYR A 45 7.00 28.32 -9.88
CA TYR A 45 6.93 29.75 -9.56
C TYR A 45 6.04 30.50 -10.55
N GLY A 46 5.08 31.28 -10.02
CA GLY A 46 4.14 32.07 -10.82
C GLY A 46 3.05 31.25 -11.52
N ILE A 47 2.98 29.94 -11.29
CA ILE A 47 1.96 29.05 -11.89
C ILE A 47 0.95 28.64 -10.81
N PRO A 48 -0.37 28.79 -11.07
CA PRO A 48 -1.41 28.27 -10.18
C PRO A 48 -1.24 26.76 -9.93
N SER A 49 -1.52 26.31 -8.70
CA SER A 49 -1.19 24.94 -8.26
C SER A 49 -1.85 23.86 -9.13
N GLU A 50 -3.04 24.14 -9.68
CA GLU A 50 -3.78 23.19 -10.53
C GLU A 50 -3.11 22.99 -11.89
N LYS A 51 -2.24 23.92 -12.30
CA LYS A 51 -1.50 23.90 -13.57
C LYS A 51 -0.05 23.43 -13.39
N GLN A 52 0.43 23.29 -12.15
CA GLN A 52 1.78 22.80 -11.87
C GLN A 52 1.89 21.32 -12.26
N TRP A 53 2.85 20.99 -13.11
CA TRP A 53 2.98 19.63 -13.64
C TRP A 53 3.21 18.59 -12.53
N VAL A 54 3.98 18.95 -11.49
CA VAL A 54 4.20 18.10 -10.31
C VAL A 54 2.88 17.69 -9.67
N LYS A 55 1.97 18.65 -9.47
CA LYS A 55 0.65 18.43 -8.86
C LYS A 55 -0.25 17.60 -9.77
N ILE A 56 -0.20 17.86 -11.08
CA ILE A 56 -0.95 17.08 -12.07
C ILE A 56 -0.47 15.61 -12.08
N VAL A 57 0.84 15.38 -12.03
CA VAL A 57 1.43 14.04 -11.98
C VAL A 57 1.04 13.34 -10.67
N GLN A 58 1.25 13.98 -9.51
CA GLN A 58 0.83 13.46 -8.19
C GLN A 58 -0.63 13.00 -8.21
N LYS A 59 -1.53 13.82 -8.76
CA LYS A 59 -2.96 13.51 -8.85
C LYS A 59 -3.27 12.34 -9.76
N LYS A 60 -2.61 12.25 -10.92
CA LYS A 60 -2.86 11.18 -11.91
C LYS A 60 -2.31 9.83 -11.47
N THR A 61 -1.18 9.82 -10.76
CA THR A 61 -0.50 8.58 -10.37
C THR A 61 -0.79 8.16 -8.93
N LYS A 62 -1.49 9.00 -8.14
CA LYS A 62 -1.69 8.84 -6.70
C LYS A 62 -0.37 8.67 -5.94
N ILE A 63 0.67 9.35 -6.43
CA ILE A 63 2.01 9.33 -5.84
C ILE A 63 2.16 10.57 -4.96
N ILE A 64 2.79 10.38 -3.81
CA ILE A 64 3.24 11.48 -2.97
C ILE A 64 4.60 11.90 -3.52
N ALA A 65 4.69 13.11 -4.08
CA ALA A 65 6.00 13.66 -4.41
C ALA A 65 6.62 14.30 -3.16
N LEU A 66 7.83 13.89 -2.85
CA LEU A 66 8.68 14.41 -1.78
C LEU A 66 9.60 15.52 -2.32
#